data_AF-A0A2G6EW06-F1
#
_entry.id   AF-A0A2G6EW06-F1
#
_cell.length_a   1.000
_cell.length_b   1.000
_cell.length_c   1.000
_cell.angle_alpha   90.00
_cell.angle_beta   90.00
_cell.angle_gamma   90.00
#
_symmetry.space_group_name_H-M   'P 1'
#
loop_
_entity.id
_entity.type
_entity.pdbx_description
1 polymer ?
#
loop_
_entity_poly.entity_id
_entity_poly.type
_entity_poly.pdbx_seq_one_letter_code
_entity_poly.pdbx_strand_id
1 'polypeptide(L)'
;MKRVLFIILVLLALVVTLTLSFNNSQQVVVDYVLGQYQLPLSWVMFGAFILGVLIALPFFAFTGWVWKLKAKKLQKQIDEILKQRQRDEIAQQFHQEKQH
;
A
#
# COMPACT_ATOMS: atom_id res chain seq x y z
N MET A 1 -7.46 0.26 -26.65
CA MET A 1 -6.61 0.89 -25.62
C MET A 1 -6.10 -0.11 -24.58
N LYS A 2 -6.96 -0.77 -23.77
CA LYS A 2 -6.51 -1.74 -22.74
C LYS A 2 -5.64 -2.91 -23.28
N ARG A 3 -6.00 -3.47 -24.44
CA ARG A 3 -5.22 -4.54 -25.10
C ARG A 3 -3.84 -4.06 -25.59
N VAL A 4 -3.77 -2.85 -26.16
CA VAL A 4 -2.52 -2.24 -26.62
C VAL A 4 -1.62 -1.94 -25.42
N LEU A 5 -2.17 -1.38 -24.34
CA LEU A 5 -1.45 -1.15 -23.09
C LEU A 5 -0.90 -2.46 -22.51
N PHE A 6 -1.71 -3.52 -22.48
CA PHE A 6 -1.28 -4.83 -22.01
C PHE A 6 -0.12 -5.37 -22.86
N ILE A 7 -0.22 -5.30 -24.18
CA ILE A 7 0.86 -5.73 -25.09
C ILE A 7 2.14 -4.94 -24.83
N ILE A 8 2.05 -3.61 -24.68
CA ILE A 8 3.20 -2.75 -24.36
C ILE A 8 3.84 -3.15 -23.04
N LEU A 9 3.03 -3.39 -21.99
CA LEU A 9 3.53 -3.82 -20.69
C LEU A 9 4.22 -5.18 -20.74
N VAL A 10 3.65 -6.14 -21.49
CA VAL A 10 4.26 -7.45 -21.69
C VAL A 10 5.59 -7.32 -22.42
N LEU A 11 5.65 -6.54 -23.50
CA LEU A 11 6.89 -6.31 -24.25
C LEU A 11 7.96 -5.66 -23.37
N LEU A 12 7.59 -4.64 -22.57
CA LEU A 12 8.49 -4.03 -21.60
C LEU A 12 9.01 -5.04 -20.56
N ALA A 13 8.10 -5.83 -19.98
CA ALA A 13 8.49 -6.86 -19.03
C ALA A 13 9.45 -7.89 -19.65
N LEU A 14 9.22 -8.25 -20.91
CA LEU A 14 10.07 -9.19 -21.66
C LEU A 14 11.47 -8.60 -21.87
N VAL A 15 11.57 -7.35 -22.34
CA VAL A 15 12.84 -6.65 -22.54
C VAL A 15 13.62 -6.54 -21.23
N VAL A 16 12.96 -6.13 -20.14
CA VAL A 16 13.59 -6.02 -18.82
C VAL A 16 14.07 -7.38 -18.31
N THR A 17 13.24 -8.42 -18.42
CA THR A 17 13.58 -9.75 -17.89
C THR A 17 14.72 -10.38 -18.68
N LEU A 18 14.72 -10.26 -20.01
CA LEU A 18 15.80 -10.79 -20.85
C LEU A 18 17.12 -10.06 -20.60
N THR A 19 17.10 -8.73 -20.57
CA THR A 19 18.32 -7.94 -20.32
C THR A 19 18.88 -8.22 -18.93
N LEU A 20 18.02 -8.31 -17.91
CA LEU A 20 18.43 -8.69 -16.55
C LEU A 20 19.04 -10.09 -16.53
N SER A 21 18.38 -11.08 -17.14
CA SER A 21 18.85 -12.47 -17.13
C SER A 21 20.17 -12.65 -17.89
N PHE A 22 20.30 -12.04 -19.08
CA PHE A 22 21.47 -12.19 -19.93
C PHE A 22 22.71 -11.55 -19.32
N ASN A 23 22.59 -10.29 -18.88
CA ASN A 23 23.71 -9.54 -18.32
C ASN A 23 24.08 -9.99 -16.89
N ASN A 24 23.17 -10.66 -16.18
CA ASN A 24 23.40 -11.17 -14.82
C ASN A 24 23.35 -12.72 -14.80
N SER A 25 23.86 -13.35 -15.84
CA SER A 25 23.98 -14.81 -15.94
C SER A 25 25.17 -15.38 -15.17
N GLN A 26 26.05 -14.52 -14.65
CA GLN A 26 27.18 -14.91 -13.81
C GLN A 26 26.71 -15.70 -12.58
N GLN A 27 27.36 -16.84 -12.34
CA GLN A 27 27.13 -17.65 -11.13
C GLN A 27 27.77 -16.96 -9.93
N VAL A 28 27.00 -16.84 -8.84
CA VAL A 28 27.45 -16.32 -7.55
C VAL A 28 27.17 -17.35 -6.47
N VAL A 29 28.09 -17.41 -5.50
CA VAL A 29 27.89 -18.22 -4.28
C VAL A 29 27.02 -17.40 -3.33
N VAL A 30 25.93 -18.01 -2.89
CA VAL A 30 25.07 -17.47 -1.84
C VAL A 30 25.25 -18.31 -0.60
N ASP A 31 25.84 -17.69 0.42
CA ASP A 31 26.01 -18.26 1.75
C ASP A 31 24.72 -18.11 2.55
N TYR A 32 24.07 -19.23 2.83
CA TYR A 32 22.96 -19.33 3.77
C TYR A 32 23.44 -19.88 5.10
N VAL A 33 22.65 -19.68 6.15
CA VAL A 33 22.95 -20.14 7.52
C VAL A 33 23.27 -21.65 7.59
N LEU A 34 22.71 -22.45 6.66
CA LEU A 34 22.85 -23.91 6.64
C LEU A 34 23.68 -24.45 5.46
N GLY A 35 24.31 -23.60 4.66
CA GLY A 35 25.13 -24.06 3.52
C GLY A 35 25.27 -23.03 2.40
N GLN A 36 25.92 -23.45 1.32
CA GLN A 36 26.23 -22.60 0.17
C GLN A 36 25.53 -23.11 -1.08
N TYR A 37 24.97 -22.21 -1.88
CA TYR A 37 24.39 -22.52 -3.18
C TYR A 37 24.98 -21.63 -4.27
N GLN A 38 25.20 -22.20 -5.45
CA GLN A 38 25.58 -21.43 -6.63
C GLN A 38 24.34 -21.14 -7.46
N LEU A 39 24.05 -19.86 -7.65
CA LEU A 39 22.91 -19.38 -8.42
C LEU A 39 23.35 -18.27 -9.37
N PRO A 40 22.69 -18.11 -10.54
CA PRO A 40 22.91 -16.93 -11.36
C PRO A 40 22.51 -15.67 -10.60
N LEU A 41 23.29 -14.59 -10.74
CA LEU A 41 23.04 -13.32 -10.08
C LEU A 41 21.62 -12.79 -10.37
N SER A 42 21.11 -12.99 -11.59
CA SER A 42 19.75 -12.64 -11.99
C SER A 42 18.68 -13.28 -11.08
N TRP A 43 18.86 -14.54 -10.68
CA TRP A 43 17.94 -15.25 -9.79
C TRP A 43 17.99 -14.69 -8.38
N VAL A 44 19.19 -14.40 -7.87
CA VAL A 44 19.39 -13.83 -6.54
C VAL A 44 18.73 -12.45 -6.45
N MET A 45 18.97 -11.59 -7.44
CA MET A 45 18.36 -10.25 -7.52
C MET A 45 16.84 -10.32 -7.62
N PHE A 46 16.31 -11.20 -8.48
CA PHE A 46 14.86 -11.36 -8.65
C PHE A 46 14.20 -11.91 -7.37
N GLY A 47 14.82 -12.89 -6.72
CA GLY A 47 14.35 -13.43 -5.44
C GLY A 47 14.34 -12.35 -4.34
N ALA A 48 15.42 -11.58 -4.22
CA ALA A 48 15.50 -10.47 -3.26
C ALA A 48 14.41 -9.41 -3.51
N PHE A 49 14.17 -9.07 -4.78
CA PHE A 49 13.08 -8.16 -5.15
C PHE A 49 11.71 -8.71 -4.73
N ILE A 50 11.40 -9.97 -5.05
CA ILE A 50 10.13 -10.61 -4.67
C ILE A 50 9.97 -10.59 -3.15
N LEU A 51 11.00 -10.99 -2.40
CA LEU A 51 10.95 -11.00 -0.93
C LEU A 51 10.71 -9.58 -0.38
N GLY A 52 11.39 -8.58 -0.93
CA GLY A 52 11.15 -7.18 -0.58
C GLY A 52 9.72 -6.74 -0.82
N VAL A 53 9.14 -7.08 -1.97
CA VAL A 53 7.73 -6.78 -2.29
C VAL A 53 6.78 -7.51 -1.36
N LEU A 54 7.02 -8.81 -1.10
CA LEU A 54 6.20 -9.62 -0.19
C LEU A 54 6.22 -9.11 1.24
N ILE A 55 7.30 -8.46 1.68
CA ILE A 55 7.37 -7.80 3.00
C ILE A 55 6.71 -6.41 2.96
N ALA A 56 6.95 -5.64 1.89
CA ALA A 56 6.44 -4.29 1.77
C ALA A 56 4.91 -4.23 1.66
N LEU A 57 4.30 -5.10 0.85
CA LEU A 57 2.85 -5.11 0.64
C LEU A 57 2.04 -5.24 1.94
N PRO A 58 2.27 -6.24 2.82
CA PRO A 58 1.53 -6.34 4.08
C PRO A 58 1.84 -5.17 5.01
N PHE A 59 3.08 -4.65 5.01
CA PHE A 59 3.43 -3.47 5.80
C PHE A 59 2.61 -2.24 5.38
N PHE A 60 2.53 -1.97 4.07
CA PHE A 60 1.73 -0.86 3.54
C PHE A 60 0.22 -1.09 3.70
N ALA A 61 -0.25 -2.32 3.55
CA ALA A 61 -1.66 -2.66 3.76
C ALA A 61 -2.06 -2.46 5.23
N PHE A 62 -1.24 -2.93 6.16
CA PHE A 62 -1.46 -2.78 7.59
C PHE A 62 -1.46 -1.31 8.01
N THR A 63 -0.44 -0.56 7.62
CA THR A 63 -0.38 0.88 7.89
C THR A 63 -1.58 1.59 7.28
N GLY A 64 -1.89 1.37 6.01
CA GLY A 64 -3.08 1.96 5.35
C GLY A 64 -4.39 1.65 6.09
N TRP A 65 -4.56 0.43 6.62
CA TRP A 65 -5.70 0.07 7.44
C TRP A 65 -5.73 0.87 8.75
N VAL A 66 -4.62 0.95 9.49
CA VAL A 66 -4.53 1.74 10.72
C VAL A 66 -4.93 3.19 10.48
N TRP A 67 -4.43 3.80 9.41
CA TRP A 67 -4.77 5.18 9.02
C TRP A 67 -6.26 5.32 8.68
N LYS A 68 -6.84 4.35 7.96
CA LYS A 68 -8.28 4.32 7.66
C LYS A 68 -9.13 4.25 8.93
N LEU A 69 -8.73 3.47 9.94
CA LEU A 69 -9.43 3.39 11.22
C LEU A 69 -9.35 4.72 11.98
N LYS A 70 -8.17 5.35 12.02
CA LYS A 70 -7.98 6.66 12.64
C LYS A 70 -8.84 7.73 11.95
N ALA A 71 -8.86 7.75 10.61
CA ALA A 71 -9.70 8.67 9.85
C ALA A 71 -11.19 8.48 10.15
N LYS A 72 -11.67 7.22 10.20
CA LYS A 72 -13.07 6.93 10.59
C LYS A 72 -13.39 7.38 12.01
N LYS A 73 -12.47 7.19 12.96
CA LYS A 73 -12.66 7.63 14.34
C LYS A 73 -12.76 9.16 14.42
N LEU A 74 -11.87 9.86 13.71
CA LEU A 74 -11.86 11.32 13.67
C LEU A 74 -13.13 11.88 13.01
N GLN A 75 -13.59 11.25 11.91
CA GLN A 75 -14.84 11.61 11.25
C GLN A 75 -16.03 11.50 12.22
N LYS A 76 -16.12 10.39 12.96
CA LYS A 76 -17.19 10.21 13.97
C LYS A 76 -17.19 11.31 15.03
N GLN A 77 -16.01 11.71 15.51
CA GLN A 77 -15.89 12.79 16.49
C GLN A 77 -16.37 14.13 15.93
N ILE A 78 -16.05 14.43 14.66
CA ILE A 78 -16.54 15.63 13.98
C ILE A 78 -18.08 15.59 13.87
N ASP A 79 -18.63 14.46 13.42
CA ASP A 79 -20.08 14.30 13.27
C ASP A 79 -20.83 14.44 14.60
N GLU A 80 -20.28 13.89 15.69
CA GLU A 80 -20.82 14.03 17.05
C GLU A 80 -20.80 15.49 17.53
N ILE A 81 -19.69 16.21 17.33
CA ILE A 81 -19.56 17.62 17.68
C ILE A 81 -20.57 18.47 16.89
N LEU A 82 -20.72 18.22 15.59
CA LEU A 82 -21.68 18.95 14.75
C LEU A 82 -23.12 18.70 15.20
N LYS A 83 -23.46 17.45 15.52
CA LYS A 83 -24.79 17.08 16.02
C LYS A 83 -25.08 17.71 17.38
N GLN A 84 -24.08 17.83 18.25
CA GLN A 84 -24.22 18.50 19.53
C GLN A 84 -24.47 20.00 19.35
N ARG A 85 -23.69 20.68 18.51
CA ARG A 85 -23.92 22.11 18.19
C ARG A 85 -25.32 22.37 17.66
N GLN A 86 -25.81 21.56 16.72
CA GLN A 86 -27.17 21.69 16.20
C GLN A 86 -28.23 21.55 17.29
N ARG A 87 -28.05 20.62 18.24
CA ARG A 87 -28.97 20.47 19.38
C ARG A 87 -28.96 21.67 20.30
N ASP A 88 -27.78 22.21 20.57
CA ASP A 88 -27.60 23.39 21.43
C ASP A 88 -28.25 24.64 20.78
N GLU A 89 -28.09 24.83 19.47
CA GLU A 89 -28.73 25.90 18.70
C GLU A 89 -30.27 25.80 18.73
N ILE A 90 -30.81 24.60 18.50
CA ILE A 90 -32.25 24.34 18.56
C ILE A 90 -32.79 24.60 19.98
N ALA A 91 -32.08 24.14 21.02
CA ALA A 91 -32.47 24.37 22.40
C ALA A 91 -32.51 25.88 22.74
N GLN A 92 -31.53 26.65 22.25
CA GLN A 92 -31.50 28.11 22.41
C GLN A 92 -32.69 28.80 21.72
N GLN A 93 -33.03 28.40 20.49
CA GLN A 93 -34.19 28.93 19.77
C GLN A 93 -35.50 28.69 20.52
N PHE A 94 -35.72 27.47 21.04
CA PHE A 94 -36.91 27.15 21.83
C PHE A 94 -37.01 27.96 23.13
N HIS A 95 -35.89 28.30 23.77
CA HIS A 95 -35.90 29.14 24.97
C HIS A 95 -36.24 30.60 24.66
N GLN A 96 -35.77 31.12 23.52
CA GLN A 96 -36.14 32.47 23.05
C GLN A 96 -37.63 32.56 22.69
N GLU A 97 -38.17 31.54 22.02
CA GLU A 97 -39.58 31.52 21.61
C GLU A 97 -40.54 31.46 22.82
N LYS A 98 -40.16 30.80 23.93
CA LYS A 98 -40.96 30.76 25.17
C LYS A 98 -40.93 32.06 26.00
N GLN A 99 -40.01 32.98 25.71
CA GLN A 99 -39.89 34.24 26.44
C GLN A 99 -40.69 35.39 25.78
N HIS A 100 -41.27 35.14 24.60
CA HIS A 100 -42.21 36.02 23.91
C HIS A 100 -43.66 35.56 24.14
#